data_AF-A0A933DEH0-F1
#
_entry.id   AF-A0A933DEH0-F1
#
_cell.length_a   1.000
_cell.length_b   1.000
_cell.length_c   1.000
_cell.angle_alpha   90.00
_cell.angle_beta   90.00
_cell.angle_gamma   90.00
#
_symmetry.space_group_name_H-M   'P 1'
#
loop_
_entity.id
_entity.type
_entity.pdbx_description
1 polymer ?
#
loop_
_entity_poly.entity_id
_entity_poly.type
_entity_poly.pdbx_seq_one_letter_code
_entity_poly.pdbx_strand_id
1 'polypeptide(L)'
;MSESKKKSTSTAPEERSVYQMILEQVSGKYQLVPLVSQWATELKKSEEHRNLPWNQILEIAIRDVLTGKVTSKNIKGLSRNGTNEKEDSGEDKKKKSS
;
A
#
# COMPACT_ATOMS: atom_id res chain seq x y z
N MET A 1 -10.66 -49.16 -2.27
CA MET A 1 -10.50 -48.57 -3.61
C MET A 1 -10.80 -47.09 -3.49
N SER A 2 -9.91 -46.29 -4.08
CA SER A 2 -9.96 -44.85 -4.21
C SER A 2 -11.30 -44.37 -4.76
N GLU A 3 -11.81 -43.24 -4.27
CA GLU A 3 -12.39 -42.25 -5.16
C GLU A 3 -11.94 -40.85 -4.72
N SER A 4 -11.30 -40.20 -5.68
CA SER A 4 -10.71 -38.89 -5.57
C SER A 4 -11.72 -37.84 -6.01
N LYS A 5 -11.50 -36.62 -5.50
CA LYS A 5 -11.52 -35.38 -6.31
C LYS A 5 -12.89 -34.83 -6.72
N LYS A 6 -13.31 -33.78 -6.02
CA LYS A 6 -13.78 -32.55 -6.69
C LYS A 6 -13.01 -31.34 -6.17
N LYS A 7 -11.91 -31.08 -6.89
CA LYS A 7 -11.27 -29.78 -7.02
C LYS A 7 -12.28 -28.87 -7.74
N SER A 8 -12.99 -28.02 -7.00
CA SER A 8 -13.82 -26.97 -7.59
C SER A 8 -12.92 -25.78 -7.95
N THR A 9 -12.33 -25.86 -9.14
CA THR A 9 -11.87 -24.68 -9.88
C THR A 9 -13.09 -23.90 -10.33
N SER A 10 -13.39 -22.78 -9.65
CA SER A 10 -14.27 -21.74 -10.18
C SER A 10 -13.40 -20.63 -10.74
N THR A 11 -13.49 -20.46 -12.05
CA THR A 11 -12.87 -19.41 -12.86
C THR A 11 -13.88 -18.30 -13.09
N ALA A 12 -13.84 -17.29 -12.22
CA ALA A 12 -14.29 -15.91 -12.43
C ALA A 12 -13.44 -15.05 -11.46
N PRO A 13 -13.04 -13.81 -11.79
CA PRO A 13 -12.33 -12.97 -10.84
C PRO A 13 -13.37 -12.45 -9.83
N GLU A 14 -13.87 -13.34 -8.97
CA GLU A 14 -14.52 -12.92 -7.74
C GLU A 14 -13.51 -12.04 -7.04
N GLU A 15 -13.90 -10.78 -6.78
CA GLU A 15 -13.16 -9.92 -5.87
C GLU A 15 -13.03 -10.67 -4.55
N ARG A 16 -11.88 -11.33 -4.35
CA ARG A 16 -11.63 -12.06 -3.13
C ARG A 16 -11.71 -11.06 -2.00
N SER A 17 -12.61 -11.33 -1.07
CA SER A 17 -12.71 -10.56 0.15
C SER A 17 -11.34 -10.55 0.86
N VAL A 18 -10.95 -9.41 1.40
CA VAL A 18 -9.72 -9.27 2.18
C VAL A 18 -9.65 -10.33 3.28
N TYR A 19 -10.78 -10.65 3.91
CA TYR A 19 -10.88 -11.71 4.91
C TYR A 19 -10.43 -13.07 4.36
N GLN A 20 -10.87 -13.42 3.15
CA GLN A 20 -10.52 -14.69 2.53
C GLN A 20 -9.04 -14.74 2.15
N MET A 21 -8.49 -13.63 1.64
CA MET A 21 -7.06 -13.52 1.36
C MET A 21 -6.19 -13.68 2.62
N ILE A 22 -6.65 -13.17 3.76
CA ILE A 22 -5.96 -13.33 5.05
C ILE A 22 -6.00 -14.80 5.50
N LEU A 23 -7.15 -15.47 5.37
CA LEU A 23 -7.32 -16.87 5.76
C LEU A 23 -6.49 -17.83 4.90
N GLU A 24 -6.35 -17.52 3.61
CA GLU A 24 -5.50 -18.28 2.67
C GLU A 24 -4.00 -18.10 2.93
N GLN A 25 -3.60 -17.08 3.71
CA GLN A 25 -2.19 -16.82 3.99
C GLN A 25 -1.62 -17.83 4.99
N VAL A 26 -0.89 -18.82 4.45
CA VAL A 26 -0.40 -19.99 5.19
C VAL A 26 0.67 -19.64 6.23
N SER A 27 1.47 -18.61 6.00
CA SER A 27 2.56 -18.22 6.91
C SER A 27 2.79 -16.71 6.93
N GLY A 28 3.37 -16.21 8.03
CA GLY A 28 3.78 -14.81 8.12
C GLY A 28 2.63 -13.78 8.20
N LYS A 29 1.37 -14.18 8.41
CA LYS A 29 0.22 -13.24 8.50
C LYS A 29 0.44 -12.07 9.46
N TYR A 30 1.07 -12.31 10.61
CA TYR A 30 1.40 -11.25 11.57
C TYR A 30 2.59 -10.39 11.15
N GLN A 31 3.51 -10.93 10.33
CA GLN A 31 4.62 -10.16 9.76
C GLN A 31 4.13 -9.13 8.71
N LEU A 32 2.92 -9.32 8.17
CA LEU A 32 2.31 -8.37 7.25
C LEU A 32 1.72 -7.15 7.95
N VAL A 33 1.32 -7.26 9.22
CA VAL A 33 0.73 -6.15 10.00
C VAL A 33 1.60 -4.89 9.99
N PRO A 34 2.92 -4.95 10.28
CA PRO A 34 3.77 -3.75 10.20
C PRO A 34 3.89 -3.20 8.77
N LEU A 35 3.90 -4.06 7.75
CA LEU A 35 3.96 -3.64 6.34
C LEU A 35 2.69 -2.90 5.93
N VAL A 36 1.53 -3.43 6.31
CA VAL A 36 0.23 -2.80 6.08
C VAL A 36 0.15 -1.44 6.78
N SER A 37 0.59 -1.35 8.03
CA SER A 37 0.57 -0.11 8.80
C SER A 37 1.43 0.99 8.15
N GLN A 38 2.65 0.63 7.74
CA GLN A 38 3.54 1.56 7.05
C GLN A 38 2.95 1.99 5.70
N TRP A 39 2.42 1.04 4.92
CA TRP A 39 1.83 1.35 3.62
C TRP A 39 0.56 2.20 3.73
N ALA A 40 -0.32 1.93 4.69
CA ALA A 40 -1.50 2.75 4.96
C ALA A 40 -1.13 4.20 5.31
N THR A 41 -0.03 4.40 6.04
CA THR A 41 0.48 5.73 6.37
C THR A 41 0.94 6.48 5.11
N GLU A 42 1.62 5.79 4.19
CA GLU A 42 2.03 6.38 2.91
C GLU A 42 0.83 6.67 1.99
N LEU A 43 -0.15 5.76 1.93
CA LEU A 43 -1.40 6.00 1.21
C LEU A 43 -2.10 7.26 1.72
N LYS A 44 -2.18 7.47 3.04
CA LYS A 44 -2.82 8.68 3.60
C LYS A 44 -2.14 9.98 3.19
N LYS A 45 -0.84 9.96 2.90
CA LYS A 45 -0.09 11.13 2.41
C LYS A 45 -0.32 11.39 0.92
N SER A 46 -0.66 10.37 0.13
CA SER A 46 -0.93 10.51 -1.30
C SER A 46 -2.19 11.34 -1.55
N GLU A 47 -2.17 12.21 -2.56
CA GLU A 47 -3.33 13.04 -2.89
C GLU A 47 -4.56 12.22 -3.27
N GLU A 48 -4.35 11.06 -3.88
CA GLU A 48 -5.41 10.14 -4.32
C GLU A 48 -6.20 9.57 -3.13
N HIS A 49 -5.54 9.29 -2.00
CA HIS A 49 -6.16 8.60 -0.88
C HIS A 49 -6.28 9.46 0.39
N ARG A 50 -5.75 10.70 0.42
CA ARG A 50 -5.75 11.56 1.63
C ARG A 50 -7.14 11.82 2.20
N ASN A 51 -8.16 11.88 1.34
CA ASN A 51 -9.54 12.16 1.73
C ASN A 51 -10.31 10.92 2.17
N LEU A 52 -9.76 9.72 1.93
CA LEU A 52 -10.43 8.48 2.31
C LEU A 52 -10.42 8.30 3.83
N PRO A 53 -11.49 7.70 4.40
CA PRO A 53 -11.51 7.33 5.81
C PRO A 53 -10.50 6.20 6.06
N TRP A 54 -9.99 6.13 7.29
CA TRP A 54 -8.87 5.26 7.63
C TRP A 54 -9.16 3.78 7.39
N ASN A 55 -10.40 3.33 7.61
CA ASN A 55 -10.81 1.95 7.36
C ASN A 55 -10.65 1.56 5.87
N GLN A 56 -11.00 2.45 4.94
CA GLN A 56 -10.83 2.17 3.50
C GLN A 56 -9.36 2.15 3.11
N ILE A 57 -8.55 3.05 3.68
CA ILE A 57 -7.09 3.06 3.45
C ILE A 57 -6.45 1.78 3.94
N LEU A 58 -6.86 1.29 5.12
CA LEU A 58 -6.39 0.01 5.65
C LEU A 58 -6.78 -1.15 4.74
N GLU A 59 -8.01 -1.17 4.22
CA GLU A 59 -8.47 -2.23 3.33
C GLU A 59 -7.67 -2.27 2.02
N ILE A 60 -7.40 -1.10 1.43
CA ILE A 60 -6.53 -0.95 0.27
C ILE A 60 -5.11 -1.43 0.60
N ALA A 61 -4.57 -1.01 1.74
CA ALA A 61 -3.21 -1.38 2.14
C ALA A 61 -3.06 -2.89 2.35
N ILE A 62 -4.04 -3.53 2.98
CA ILE A 62 -4.07 -4.98 3.17
C ILE A 62 -4.12 -5.69 1.82
N ARG A 63 -5.00 -5.26 0.91
CA ARG A 63 -5.13 -5.83 -0.43
C ARG A 63 -3.82 -5.71 -1.22
N ASP A 64 -3.19 -4.54 -1.21
CA ASP A 64 -1.92 -4.29 -1.91
C ASP A 64 -0.77 -5.16 -1.39
N VAL A 65 -0.69 -5.36 -0.07
CA VAL A 65 0.33 -6.22 0.55
C VAL A 65 0.07 -7.70 0.28
N LEU A 66 -1.19 -8.16 0.39
CA LEU A 66 -1.54 -9.56 0.17
C LEU A 66 -1.44 -9.98 -1.30
N THR A 67 -1.71 -9.07 -2.24
CA THR A 67 -1.51 -9.32 -3.67
C THR A 67 -0.05 -9.23 -4.11
N GLY A 68 0.86 -8.78 -3.22
CA GLY A 68 2.27 -8.59 -3.54
C GLY A 68 2.54 -7.36 -4.42
N LYS A 69 1.54 -6.52 -4.69
CA LYS A 69 1.69 -5.23 -5.38
C LYS A 69 2.66 -4.32 -4.63
N VAL A 70 2.71 -4.45 -3.31
CA VAL A 70 3.65 -3.72 -2.45
C VAL A 70 4.46 -4.71 -1.62
N THR A 71 5.78 -4.58 -1.70
CA THR A 71 6.71 -5.36 -0.88
C THR A 71 7.43 -4.50 0.15
N SER A 72 8.05 -5.14 1.14
CA SER A 72 8.88 -4.48 2.16
C SER A 72 9.99 -3.59 1.58
N LYS A 73 10.47 -3.89 0.37
CA LYS A 73 11.45 -3.06 -0.33
C LYS A 73 10.85 -1.75 -0.85
N ASN A 74 9.62 -1.80 -1.38
CA ASN A 74 8.93 -0.61 -1.90
C ASN A 74 8.67 0.40 -0.78
N ILE A 75 8.18 -0.08 0.37
CA ILE A 75 7.83 0.76 1.53
C ILE A 75 9.07 1.42 2.15
N LYS A 76 10.17 0.67 2.31
CA LYS A 76 11.42 1.22 2.88
C LYS A 76 12.05 2.32 2.02
N GLY A 77 11.84 2.29 0.70
CA GLY A 77 12.31 3.34 -0.21
C GLY A 77 11.56 4.67 -0.02
N LEU A 78 10.25 4.59 0.24
CA LEU A 78 9.39 5.78 0.36
C LEU A 78 9.60 6.53 1.68
N SER A 79 9.84 5.81 2.78
CA SER A 79 10.11 6.43 4.09
C SER A 79 11.37 7.31 4.12
N ARG A 80 12.28 7.20 3.13
CA ARG A 80 13.51 8.00 3.03
C ARG A 80 13.35 9.30 2.24
N ASN A 81 12.27 9.46 1.47
CA ASN A 81 12.07 10.63 0.61
C ASN A 81 11.30 11.78 1.29
N GLY A 82 10.90 11.65 2.56
CA GLY A 82 10.16 12.67 3.31
C GLY A 82 11.00 13.84 3.87
N THR A 83 12.27 13.96 3.50
CA THR A 83 13.14 15.06 3.94
C THR A 83 13.93 15.66 2.78
N ASN A 84 13.25 16.19 1.76
CA ASN A 84 13.84 17.26 0.94
C ASN A 84 12.78 18.01 0.12
N GLU A 85 11.99 18.84 0.78
CA GLU A 85 11.32 19.97 0.14
C GLU A 85 11.74 21.25 0.88
N LYS A 86 12.99 21.64 0.65
CA LYS A 86 13.42 23.04 0.71
C LYS A 86 14.06 23.35 -0.64
N GLU A 87 13.22 23.50 -1.66
CA GLU A 87 13.62 24.32 -2.80
C GLU A 87 13.51 25.77 -2.37
N ASP A 88 14.66 26.25 -1.95
CA ASP A 88 15.06 27.64 -1.75
C ASP A 88 14.68 28.47 -2.98
N SER A 89 13.56 29.18 -2.91
CA SER A 89 13.20 30.22 -3.88
C SER A 89 13.96 31.51 -3.56
N GLY A 90 15.27 31.52 -3.79
CA GLY A 90 16.02 32.74 -4.12
C GLY A 90 16.10 32.84 -5.64
N GLU A 91 16.04 33.98 -6.31
CA GLU A 91 16.08 35.38 -5.91
C GLU A 91 15.75 36.15 -7.20
N ASP A 92 14.67 36.93 -7.22
CA ASP A 92 14.42 37.85 -8.34
C ASP A 92 13.77 39.13 -7.81
N LYS A 93 14.60 40.10 -7.42
CA LYS A 93 14.22 41.51 -7.36
C LYS A 93 15.32 42.40 -7.93
N LYS A 94 15.31 42.47 -9.26
CA LYS A 94 15.81 43.61 -10.04
C LYS A 94 15.11 44.91 -9.65
N LYS A 95 15.88 45.97 -9.34
CA LYS A 95 15.70 47.42 -9.68
C LYS A 95 16.66 48.26 -8.80
N LYS A 96 17.77 48.79 -9.34
CA LYS A 96 17.90 50.07 -10.08
C LYS A 96 17.59 51.31 -9.22
N SER A 97 18.62 52.12 -8.93
CA SER A 97 18.68 53.60 -8.93
C SER A 97 20.10 53.98 -8.43
N SER A 98 20.98 54.43 -9.32
CA SER A 98 21.23 55.83 -9.73
C SER A 98 22.19 56.54 -8.80
#